data_AF-A0A7W7PP08-F1
#
_entry.id   AF-A0A7W7PP08-F1
#
_cell.length_a   1.000
_cell.length_b   1.000
_cell.length_c   1.000
_cell.angle_alpha   90.00
_cell.angle_beta   90.00
_cell.angle_gamma   90.00
#
_symmetry.space_group_name_H-M   'P 1'
#
loop_
_entity.id
_entity.type
_entity.pdbx_description
1 polymer ?
#
loop_
_entity_poly.entity_id
_entity_poly.type
_entity_poly.pdbx_seq_one_letter_code
_entity_poly.pdbx_strand_id
1 'polypeptide(L)'
;MPVRVRLRRSRGRWLRRLCVTFLALAAVLCGAVVVAYRLTVIPEPHPETVVQSTVFVDAEGSYLGRRGPVDRQEVPLSQVPRHVQDAVIAAENRSFRTDSGISPRAVARAVWATVSGGAPQGGSTITQQYVKNALLSPERSLSRKAREALIAVKLDRTRGKDEILEGYLNTVYFGRGAAGIQAAARNYFDVAAEDLTVSQGAALAAIVNIPSYYEKAGSDPEVTATLRDRWEWVLDAMEAGGSLTGGQRAAARFPAFRFYPPGGTEGQRQYLIDVAAKEAADRLGITEDELARGGYTVHTTFDLALQDATAESAKEHTRGKEGSAAEDVRVHTAVVGIEPGDGAVRVLYGGADYARQPFNDAVSGAVEAGSVLDPFAGVRLGGPLRGLRDSTAPTPLRLASAYAAVAADGVYAAPRTVVRITREGRTVHTARPETRRVLDEKGAHLVTARAQHGSGGPPGTGVPAVERAGVSGGSGASLTAGAGGGVTRRTVWSVGYDSRLTLTVALFADRPGAKKHTTVPAQLPSDPSPTGHAEELARRVWDSAEDS
;
A
#
# COMPACT_ATOMS: atom_id res chain seq x y z
N MET A 1 43.72 25.38 80.05
CA MET A 1 42.96 24.92 78.86
C MET A 1 41.66 25.71 78.77
N PRO A 2 41.35 26.36 77.62
CA PRO A 2 40.15 25.93 76.89
C PRO A 2 40.26 26.09 75.36
N VAL A 3 40.09 25.00 74.61
CA VAL A 3 39.94 24.98 73.14
C VAL A 3 38.72 24.14 72.78
N ARG A 4 37.50 24.58 73.10
CA ARG A 4 36.26 23.92 72.64
C ARG A 4 35.07 24.88 72.48
N VAL A 5 35.18 25.93 71.64
CA VAL A 5 33.98 26.70 71.22
C VAL A 5 33.96 27.14 69.73
N ARG A 6 35.06 27.09 68.97
CA ARG A 6 35.09 27.71 67.62
C ARG A 6 34.59 26.86 66.42
N LEU A 7 34.34 25.56 66.57
CA LEU A 7 34.04 24.66 65.44
C LEU A 7 32.56 24.61 65.00
N ARG A 8 31.62 25.24 65.75
CA ARG A 8 30.17 25.19 65.44
C ARG A 8 29.67 26.33 64.53
N ARG A 9 30.40 27.45 64.44
CA ARG A 9 30.02 28.66 63.65
C ARG A 9 30.49 28.65 62.18
N SER A 10 31.39 27.74 61.77
CA SER A 10 31.88 27.67 60.38
C SER A 10 30.98 26.84 59.46
N ARG A 11 30.43 25.72 59.97
CA ARG A 11 29.51 24.84 59.23
C ARG A 11 28.22 25.55 58.80
N GLY A 12 27.62 26.36 59.68
CA GLY A 12 26.40 27.13 59.33
C GLY A 12 26.62 28.22 58.28
N ARG A 13 27.81 28.84 58.23
CA ARG A 13 28.16 29.81 57.19
C ARG A 13 28.43 29.15 55.85
N TRP A 14 29.01 27.95 55.85
CA TRP A 14 29.24 27.16 54.64
C TRP A 14 27.94 26.59 54.06
N LEU A 15 27.05 26.05 54.91
CA LEU A 15 25.69 25.64 54.53
C LEU A 15 24.87 26.82 53.98
N ARG A 16 24.92 27.99 54.62
CA ARG A 16 24.23 29.19 54.10
C ARG A 16 24.78 29.63 52.74
N ARG A 17 26.11 29.60 52.54
CA ARG A 17 26.72 29.90 51.25
C ARG A 17 26.27 28.91 50.17
N LEU A 18 26.26 27.61 50.49
CA LEU A 18 25.77 26.56 49.58
C LEU A 18 24.29 26.75 49.21
N CYS A 19 23.44 27.07 50.18
CA CYS A 19 22.03 27.37 49.91
C CYS A 19 21.86 28.62 49.03
N VAL A 20 22.61 29.69 49.30
CA VAL A 20 22.54 30.92 48.48
C VAL A 20 23.06 30.67 47.07
N THR A 21 24.16 29.93 46.90
CA THR A 21 24.67 29.56 45.57
C THR A 21 23.71 28.65 44.83
N PHE A 22 23.07 27.69 45.52
CA PHE A 22 22.04 26.84 44.94
C PHE A 22 20.82 27.65 44.47
N LEU A 23 20.32 28.56 45.31
CA LEU A 23 19.19 29.44 44.96
C LEU A 23 19.54 30.38 43.81
N ALA A 24 20.76 30.94 43.78
CA ALA A 24 21.22 31.78 42.68
C ALA A 24 21.31 30.99 41.37
N LEU A 25 21.87 29.78 41.39
CA LEU A 25 21.91 28.89 40.21
C LEU A 25 20.49 28.51 39.74
N ALA A 26 19.58 28.21 40.67
CA ALA A 26 18.19 27.93 40.34
C ALA A 26 17.49 29.15 39.72
N ALA A 27 17.73 30.35 40.24
CA ALA A 27 17.18 31.59 39.69
C ALA A 27 17.70 31.88 38.27
N VAL A 28 19.01 31.70 38.04
CA VAL A 28 19.63 31.82 36.71
C VAL A 28 19.03 30.80 35.74
N LEU A 29 18.86 29.54 36.17
CA LEU A 29 18.23 28.50 35.36
C LEU A 29 16.78 28.85 35.01
N CYS A 30 15.99 29.30 35.98
CA CYS A 30 14.62 29.77 35.75
C CYS A 30 14.59 30.96 34.77
N GLY A 31 15.48 31.94 34.93
CA GLY A 31 15.62 33.07 34.01
C GLY A 31 15.95 32.62 32.59
N ALA A 32 16.90 31.68 32.44
CA ALA A 32 17.26 31.11 31.14
C ALA A 32 16.08 30.37 30.48
N VAL A 33 15.28 29.61 31.24
CA VAL A 33 14.07 28.95 30.73
C VAL A 33 13.02 29.97 30.29
N VAL A 34 12.82 31.05 31.05
CA VAL A 34 11.89 32.13 30.68
C VAL A 34 12.33 32.81 29.38
N VAL A 35 13.62 33.14 29.25
CA VAL A 35 14.18 33.72 28.01
C VAL A 35 14.02 32.75 26.84
N ALA A 36 14.36 31.48 27.03
CA ALA A 36 14.19 30.44 26.00
C ALA A 36 12.72 30.32 25.57
N TYR A 37 11.77 30.31 26.50
CA TYR A 37 10.34 30.30 26.20
C TYR A 37 9.89 31.53 25.40
N ARG A 38 10.35 32.73 25.78
CA ARG A 38 10.03 33.98 25.07
C ARG A 38 10.55 33.97 23.63
N LEU A 39 11.74 33.43 23.41
CA LEU A 39 12.38 33.32 22.09
C LEU A 39 11.87 32.14 21.26
N THR A 40 11.18 31.17 21.87
CA THR A 40 10.65 30.00 21.15
C THR A 40 9.49 30.41 20.26
N VAL A 41 9.60 30.16 18.96
CA VAL A 41 8.49 30.31 18.00
C VAL A 41 7.88 28.92 17.76
N ILE A 42 6.55 28.86 17.58
CA ILE A 42 5.89 27.63 17.14
C ILE A 42 6.16 27.53 15.64
N PRO A 43 6.95 26.55 15.17
CA PRO A 43 7.24 26.42 13.75
C PRO A 43 6.00 25.92 13.00
N GLU A 44 5.99 26.11 11.69
CA GLU A 44 5.06 25.40 10.82
C GLU A 44 5.34 23.88 10.84
N PRO A 45 4.36 23.05 10.44
CA PRO A 45 4.57 21.61 10.36
C PRO A 45 5.81 21.24 9.54
N HIS A 46 6.61 20.33 10.05
CA HIS A 46 7.86 19.96 9.39
C HIS A 46 7.54 19.22 8.07
N PRO A 47 8.16 19.55 6.91
CA PRO A 47 7.77 18.97 5.62
C PRO A 47 7.74 17.44 5.59
N GLU A 48 8.68 16.79 6.27
CA GLU A 48 8.73 15.31 6.41
C GLU A 48 7.58 14.70 7.25
N THR A 49 6.87 15.52 8.03
CA THR A 49 5.73 15.11 8.86
C THR A 49 4.38 15.36 8.18
N VAL A 50 4.37 16.06 7.03
CA VAL A 50 3.18 16.35 6.21
C VAL A 50 3.05 15.37 5.03
N VAL A 51 3.91 14.36 4.96
CA VAL A 51 3.90 13.37 3.88
C VAL A 51 2.61 12.55 3.92
N GLN A 52 1.89 12.50 2.79
CA GLN A 52 0.69 11.68 2.59
C GLN A 52 0.95 10.64 1.52
N SER A 53 0.61 9.37 1.80
CA SER A 53 0.63 8.30 0.82
C SER A 53 -0.32 8.61 -0.33
N THR A 54 0.09 8.29 -1.55
CA THR A 54 -0.80 8.23 -2.69
C THR A 54 -1.59 6.94 -2.68
N VAL A 55 -2.91 7.05 -2.80
CA VAL A 55 -3.85 5.93 -2.85
C VAL A 55 -4.17 5.59 -4.30
N PHE A 56 -4.29 4.30 -4.59
CA PHE A 56 -4.73 3.79 -5.87
C PHE A 56 -6.09 3.11 -5.67
N VAL A 57 -7.02 3.41 -6.55
CA VAL A 57 -8.34 2.78 -6.60
C VAL A 57 -8.59 2.21 -7.99
N ASP A 58 -9.44 1.20 -8.07
CA ASP A 58 -9.85 0.56 -9.33
C ASP A 58 -10.80 1.44 -10.16
N ALA A 59 -11.36 0.89 -11.24
CA ALA A 59 -12.27 1.62 -12.13
C ALA A 59 -13.59 2.02 -11.42
N GLU A 60 -14.04 1.22 -10.46
CA GLU A 60 -15.27 1.39 -9.68
C GLU A 60 -15.04 2.22 -8.40
N GLY A 61 -13.79 2.47 -8.03
CA GLY A 61 -13.38 3.24 -6.85
C GLY A 61 -13.03 2.41 -5.61
N SER A 62 -12.99 1.08 -5.73
CA SER A 62 -12.52 0.18 -4.68
C SER A 62 -11.02 0.36 -4.45
N TYR A 63 -10.60 0.18 -3.20
CA TYR A 63 -9.20 0.36 -2.82
C TYR A 63 -8.31 -0.75 -3.40
N LEU A 64 -7.40 -0.37 -4.30
CA LEU A 64 -6.37 -1.24 -4.88
C LEU A 64 -5.11 -1.29 -3.99
N GLY A 65 -4.71 -0.14 -3.45
CA GLY A 65 -3.51 -0.06 -2.62
C GLY A 65 -2.97 1.35 -2.49
N ARG A 66 -1.70 1.47 -2.10
CA ARG A 66 -1.05 2.77 -1.91
C ARG A 66 0.45 2.72 -2.11
N ARG A 67 1.04 3.89 -2.36
CA ARG A 67 2.48 4.15 -2.32
C ARG A 67 2.76 5.31 -1.37
N GLY A 68 3.79 5.17 -0.54
CA GLY A 68 4.22 6.21 0.40
C GLY A 68 4.19 5.76 1.85
N PRO A 69 4.79 6.55 2.76
CA PRO A 69 5.09 6.10 4.11
C PRO A 69 3.87 6.05 5.06
N VAL A 70 2.88 6.94 4.93
CA VAL A 70 1.70 7.03 5.81
C VAL A 70 0.45 7.60 5.12
N ASP A 71 -0.73 7.01 5.35
CA ASP A 71 -2.05 7.55 4.95
C ASP A 71 -2.54 8.52 6.03
N ARG A 72 -2.89 9.74 5.65
CA ARG A 72 -3.33 10.80 6.56
C ARG A 72 -4.56 11.49 5.99
N GLN A 73 -5.74 11.06 6.46
CA GLN A 73 -7.03 11.69 6.16
C GLN A 73 -7.41 12.58 7.34
N GLU A 74 -7.47 13.90 7.11
CA GLU A 74 -7.86 14.85 8.16
C GLU A 74 -9.37 14.80 8.40
N VAL A 75 -9.74 14.74 9.68
CA VAL A 75 -11.13 14.74 10.14
C VAL A 75 -11.28 15.80 11.24
N PRO A 76 -12.31 16.68 11.19
CA PRO A 76 -12.54 17.63 12.27
C PRO A 76 -12.91 16.89 13.56
N LEU A 77 -12.51 17.41 14.73
CA LEU A 77 -12.74 16.75 16.01
C LEU A 77 -14.23 16.49 16.30
N SER A 78 -15.12 17.29 15.71
CA SER A 78 -16.57 17.11 15.80
C SER A 78 -17.07 15.80 15.18
N GLN A 79 -16.33 15.23 14.21
CA GLN A 79 -16.61 13.92 13.60
C GLN A 79 -15.90 12.78 14.32
N VAL A 80 -15.10 13.04 15.36
CA VAL A 80 -14.53 12.00 16.21
C VAL A 80 -15.43 11.83 17.45
N PRO A 81 -16.05 10.66 17.68
CA PRO A 81 -16.97 10.48 18.79
C PRO A 81 -16.31 10.72 20.15
N ARG A 82 -17.08 11.28 21.10
CA ARG A 82 -16.55 11.64 22.44
C ARG A 82 -15.89 10.46 23.16
N HIS A 83 -16.49 9.26 23.10
CA HIS A 83 -15.91 8.07 23.72
C HIS A 83 -14.57 7.66 23.10
N VAL A 84 -14.33 7.96 21.81
CA VAL A 84 -13.02 7.73 21.16
C VAL A 84 -12.00 8.77 21.64
N GLN A 85 -12.39 10.04 21.71
CA GLN A 85 -11.56 11.11 22.26
C GLN A 85 -11.13 10.78 23.71
N ASP A 86 -12.09 10.34 24.53
CA ASP A 86 -11.88 10.01 25.94
C ASP A 86 -11.03 8.75 26.11
N ALA A 87 -11.16 7.75 25.23
CA ALA A 87 -10.30 6.57 25.23
C ALA A 87 -8.82 6.95 25.05
N VAL A 88 -8.53 7.81 24.07
CA VAL A 88 -7.17 8.30 23.82
C VAL A 88 -6.64 9.14 24.98
N ILE A 89 -7.47 10.02 25.55
CA ILE A 89 -7.10 10.82 26.72
C ILE A 89 -6.82 9.93 27.93
N ALA A 90 -7.66 8.92 28.19
CA ALA A 90 -7.51 8.00 29.31
C ALA A 90 -6.22 7.15 29.19
N ALA A 91 -5.89 6.76 27.95
CA ALA A 91 -4.74 5.93 27.65
C ALA A 91 -3.41 6.71 27.71
N GLU A 92 -3.37 7.90 27.12
CA GLU A 92 -2.14 8.66 26.90
C GLU A 92 -1.90 9.75 27.96
N ASN A 93 -2.95 10.48 28.36
CA ASN A 93 -2.80 11.70 29.15
C ASN A 93 -4.09 12.06 29.91
N ARG A 94 -4.39 11.40 31.03
CA ARG A 94 -5.63 11.64 31.82
C ARG A 94 -5.86 13.10 32.23
N SER A 95 -4.79 13.86 32.47
CA SER A 95 -4.87 15.29 32.82
C SER A 95 -4.98 16.23 31.61
N PHE A 96 -5.12 15.73 30.38
CA PHE A 96 -4.93 16.52 29.15
C PHE A 96 -5.76 17.79 29.13
N ARG A 97 -7.03 17.71 29.53
CA ARG A 97 -7.96 18.84 29.54
C ARG A 97 -7.56 19.95 30.53
N THR A 98 -6.72 19.66 31.53
CA THR A 98 -6.39 20.56 32.64
C THR A 98 -4.90 20.84 32.81
N ASP A 99 -4.01 20.07 32.18
CA ASP A 99 -2.57 20.33 32.21
C ASP A 99 -2.16 21.53 31.35
N SER A 100 -0.91 21.97 31.48
CA SER A 100 -0.37 23.14 30.76
C SER A 100 0.54 22.75 29.59
N GLY A 101 0.18 21.69 28.87
CA GLY A 101 0.95 21.15 27.75
C GLY A 101 2.15 20.29 28.16
N ILE A 102 2.53 20.31 29.44
CA ILE A 102 3.47 19.39 30.08
C ILE A 102 2.86 18.92 31.40
N SER A 103 3.31 17.77 31.93
CA SER A 103 2.91 17.28 33.25
C SER A 103 4.05 17.42 34.27
N PRO A 104 4.06 18.47 35.11
CA PRO A 104 5.11 18.68 36.12
C PRO A 104 5.23 17.50 37.09
N ARG A 105 4.09 16.87 37.44
CA ARG A 105 4.06 15.65 38.27
C ARG A 105 4.70 14.46 37.57
N ALA A 106 4.49 14.28 36.26
CA ALA A 106 5.12 13.21 35.50
C ALA A 106 6.64 13.45 35.36
N VAL A 107 7.07 14.70 35.13
CA VAL A 107 8.48 15.07 35.09
C VAL A 107 9.17 14.81 36.44
N ALA A 108 8.56 15.24 37.55
CA ALA A 108 9.10 15.01 38.90
C ALA A 108 9.21 13.51 39.23
N ARG A 109 8.18 12.71 38.88
CA ARG A 109 8.22 11.25 39.05
C ARG A 109 9.29 10.58 38.19
N ALA A 110 9.45 11.02 36.94
CA ALA A 110 10.47 10.47 36.04
C ALA A 110 11.89 10.74 36.56
N VAL A 111 12.17 11.97 37.02
CA VAL A 111 13.44 12.34 37.66
C VAL A 111 13.69 11.49 38.91
N TRP A 112 12.67 11.34 39.77
CA TRP A 112 12.79 10.51 40.98
C TRP A 112 13.08 9.04 40.64
N ALA A 113 12.37 8.46 39.66
CA ALA A 113 12.58 7.08 39.22
C ALA A 113 14.00 6.86 38.67
N THR A 114 14.54 7.80 37.89
CA THR A 114 15.94 7.72 37.41
C THR A 114 16.95 7.79 38.54
N VAL A 115 16.71 8.64 39.55
CA VAL A 115 17.59 8.78 40.73
C VAL A 115 17.48 7.56 41.66
N SER A 116 16.29 6.95 41.76
CA SER A 116 16.04 5.80 42.63
C SER A 116 16.33 4.44 41.96
N GLY A 117 16.84 4.41 40.73
CA GLY A 117 17.12 3.19 39.97
C GLY A 117 15.88 2.43 39.49
N GLY A 118 14.71 3.07 39.46
CA GLY A 118 13.47 2.51 38.95
C GLY A 118 13.38 2.54 37.41
N ALA A 119 12.50 1.71 36.84
CA ALA A 119 12.26 1.69 35.40
C ALA A 119 11.78 3.08 34.89
N PRO A 120 12.31 3.61 33.77
CA PRO A 120 11.86 4.87 33.21
C PRO A 120 10.38 4.79 32.80
N GLN A 121 9.51 5.56 33.45
CA GLN A 121 8.12 5.69 33.02
C GLN A 121 8.00 6.80 31.96
N GLY A 122 7.43 6.48 30.79
CA GLY A 122 7.11 7.46 29.75
C GLY A 122 6.05 8.45 30.23
N GLY A 123 6.38 9.74 30.25
CA GLY A 123 5.51 10.80 30.81
C GLY A 123 5.25 11.97 29.88
N SER A 124 5.27 11.75 28.55
CA SER A 124 5.00 12.81 27.58
C SER A 124 3.50 13.04 27.44
N THR A 125 3.07 14.31 27.45
CA THR A 125 1.66 14.70 27.25
C THR A 125 1.22 14.57 25.79
N ILE A 126 -0.10 14.58 25.53
CA ILE A 126 -0.65 14.65 24.17
C ILE A 126 -0.08 15.86 23.41
N THR A 127 -0.01 17.03 24.06
CA THR A 127 0.57 18.25 23.45
C THR A 127 2.04 18.06 23.09
N GLN A 128 2.83 17.42 23.95
CA GLN A 128 4.23 17.08 23.65
C GLN A 128 4.35 16.12 22.48
N GLN A 129 3.51 15.09 22.44
CA GLN A 129 3.50 14.12 21.35
C GLN A 129 3.07 14.74 20.02
N TYR A 130 2.08 15.64 20.03
CA TYR A 130 1.69 16.40 18.84
C TYR A 130 2.85 17.25 18.31
N VAL A 131 3.52 18.02 19.18
CA VAL A 131 4.71 18.81 18.79
C VAL A 131 5.82 17.92 18.21
N LYS A 132 6.09 16.78 18.85
CA LYS A 132 7.09 15.81 18.40
C LYS A 132 6.76 15.24 17.01
N ASN A 133 5.49 14.94 16.75
CA ASN A 133 5.06 14.25 15.54
C ASN A 133 4.73 15.19 14.37
N ALA A 134 4.37 16.45 14.64
CA ALA A 134 3.92 17.42 13.62
C ALA A 134 4.92 18.54 13.34
N LEU A 135 5.71 18.97 14.33
CA LEU A 135 6.42 20.26 14.27
C LEU A 135 7.95 20.15 14.29
N LEU A 136 8.49 19.01 14.73
CA LEU A 136 9.92 18.82 14.92
C LEU A 136 10.45 17.65 14.09
N SER A 137 11.77 17.66 13.85
CA SER A 137 12.43 16.57 13.15
C SER A 137 12.44 15.27 13.99
N PRO A 138 12.54 14.09 13.33
CA PRO A 138 12.54 12.79 14.01
C PRO A 138 13.74 12.53 14.94
N GLU A 139 14.84 13.29 14.80
CA GLU A 139 16.12 13.07 15.52
C GLU A 139 16.00 12.99 17.05
N ARG A 140 16.64 12.02 17.69
CA ARG A 140 16.58 11.86 19.15
C ARG A 140 17.73 12.60 19.84
N SER A 141 17.45 13.80 20.37
CA SER A 141 18.40 14.55 21.21
C SER A 141 17.75 15.21 22.44
N LEU A 142 18.54 15.44 23.49
CA LEU A 142 18.08 16.14 24.70
C LEU A 142 17.69 17.61 24.40
N SER A 143 18.42 18.27 23.50
CA SER A 143 18.10 19.62 23.05
C SER A 143 16.76 19.67 22.31
N ARG A 144 16.46 18.66 21.47
CA ARG A 144 15.13 18.53 20.85
C ARG A 144 14.05 18.33 21.91
N LYS A 145 14.27 17.46 22.91
CA LYS A 145 13.27 17.21 23.97
C LYS A 145 12.97 18.46 24.80
N ALA A 146 13.99 19.30 25.07
CA ALA A 146 13.80 20.60 25.71
C ALA A 146 12.98 21.57 24.83
N ARG A 147 13.28 21.62 23.52
CA ARG A 147 12.51 22.41 22.54
C ARG A 147 11.05 21.94 22.45
N GLU A 148 10.81 20.63 22.42
CA GLU A 148 9.48 20.03 22.43
C GLU A 148 8.66 20.50 23.65
N ALA A 149 9.26 20.48 24.85
CA ALA A 149 8.59 20.95 26.06
C ALA A 149 8.25 22.45 26.01
N LEU A 150 9.17 23.30 25.54
CA LEU A 150 8.94 24.74 25.41
C LEU A 150 7.83 25.06 24.40
N ILE A 151 7.87 24.41 23.24
CA ILE A 151 6.83 24.56 22.21
C ILE A 151 5.49 24.03 22.74
N ALA A 152 5.45 22.90 23.45
CA ALA A 152 4.22 22.35 24.00
C ALA A 152 3.55 23.31 25.00
N VAL A 153 4.32 23.90 25.93
CA VAL A 153 3.80 24.93 26.86
C VAL A 153 3.29 26.17 26.11
N LYS A 154 3.97 26.59 25.05
CA LYS A 154 3.55 27.75 24.26
C LYS A 154 2.30 27.47 23.44
N LEU A 155 2.23 26.29 22.82
CA LEU A 155 1.09 25.82 22.04
C LEU A 155 -0.17 25.73 22.92
N ASP A 156 -0.04 25.13 24.10
CA ASP A 156 -1.15 24.98 25.07
C ASP A 156 -1.72 26.31 25.57
N ARG A 157 -0.90 27.37 25.60
CA ARG A 157 -1.32 28.73 25.98
C ARG A 157 -1.93 29.54 24.83
N THR A 158 -1.77 29.09 23.59
CA THR A 158 -2.16 29.84 22.39
C THR A 158 -3.26 29.16 21.58
N ARG A 159 -3.45 27.85 21.75
CA ARG A 159 -4.48 27.04 21.08
C ARG A 159 -5.39 26.38 22.11
N GLY A 160 -6.63 26.11 21.71
CA GLY A 160 -7.59 25.38 22.56
C GLY A 160 -7.22 23.90 22.71
N LYS A 161 -7.65 23.25 23.80
CA LYS A 161 -7.42 21.81 24.00
C LYS A 161 -8.04 20.94 22.91
N ASP A 162 -9.21 21.35 22.40
CA ASP A 162 -9.87 20.65 21.30
C ASP A 162 -9.04 20.74 20.01
N GLU A 163 -8.51 21.92 19.69
CA GLU A 163 -7.64 22.11 18.51
C GLU A 163 -6.36 21.29 18.60
N ILE A 164 -5.74 21.22 19.79
CA ILE A 164 -4.55 20.39 20.03
C ILE A 164 -4.90 18.90 19.90
N LEU A 165 -6.05 18.48 20.40
CA LEU A 165 -6.50 17.09 20.29
C LEU A 165 -6.83 16.71 18.84
N GLU A 166 -7.46 17.60 18.08
CA GLU A 166 -7.70 17.44 16.65
C GLU A 166 -6.39 17.24 15.89
N GLY A 167 -5.44 18.16 16.08
CA GLY A 167 -4.12 18.07 15.47
C GLY A 167 -3.41 16.77 15.85
N TYR A 168 -3.46 16.38 17.13
CA TYR A 168 -2.90 15.11 17.60
C TYR A 168 -3.54 13.89 16.93
N LEU A 169 -4.87 13.80 16.95
CA LEU A 169 -5.61 12.68 16.39
C LEU A 169 -5.49 12.59 14.87
N ASN A 170 -5.20 13.68 14.18
CA ASN A 170 -4.92 13.70 12.74
C ASN A 170 -3.44 13.46 12.40
N THR A 171 -2.53 13.40 13.39
CA THR A 171 -1.08 13.23 13.13
C THR A 171 -0.53 11.93 13.70
N VAL A 172 -1.06 11.45 14.82
CA VAL A 172 -0.48 10.30 15.52
C VAL A 172 -0.52 9.05 14.66
N TYR A 173 0.59 8.31 14.64
CA TYR A 173 0.70 7.07 13.89
C TYR A 173 0.04 5.92 14.65
N PHE A 174 -0.91 5.25 14.02
CA PHE A 174 -1.65 4.10 14.56
C PHE A 174 -1.14 2.77 14.03
N GLY A 175 -0.01 2.71 13.31
CA GLY A 175 0.40 1.46 12.66
C GLY A 175 -0.42 1.20 11.40
N ARG A 176 -0.10 0.13 10.65
CA ARG A 176 -0.77 -0.21 9.38
C ARG A 176 -0.71 0.96 8.39
N GLY A 177 0.39 1.69 8.41
CA GLY A 177 0.61 2.96 7.72
C GLY A 177 -0.48 4.03 7.95
N ALA A 178 -1.30 3.96 9.00
CA ALA A 178 -2.32 4.96 9.29
C ALA A 178 -1.74 6.07 10.17
N ALA A 179 -1.56 7.26 9.62
CA ALA A 179 -1.31 8.48 10.38
C ALA A 179 -2.64 9.22 10.56
N GLY A 180 -3.18 9.17 11.76
CA GLY A 180 -4.43 9.81 12.11
C GLY A 180 -5.63 8.86 12.21
N ILE A 181 -6.64 9.30 12.95
CA ILE A 181 -7.73 8.46 13.46
C ILE A 181 -8.68 7.99 12.35
N GLN A 182 -8.91 8.80 11.31
CA GLN A 182 -9.75 8.42 10.16
C GLN A 182 -9.13 7.27 9.36
N ALA A 183 -7.84 7.39 9.03
CA ALA A 183 -7.10 6.33 8.35
C ALA A 183 -7.06 5.06 9.22
N ALA A 184 -6.90 5.21 10.55
CA ALA A 184 -6.88 4.08 11.47
C ALA A 184 -8.23 3.36 11.54
N ALA A 185 -9.35 4.08 11.59
CA ALA A 185 -10.70 3.51 11.60
C ALA A 185 -10.94 2.63 10.36
N ARG A 186 -10.58 3.12 9.18
CA ARG A 186 -10.67 2.37 7.92
C ARG A 186 -9.73 1.15 7.91
N ASN A 187 -8.46 1.33 8.28
CA ASN A 187 -7.45 0.26 8.17
C ASN A 187 -7.63 -0.86 9.20
N TYR A 188 -8.20 -0.57 10.36
CA TYR A 188 -8.44 -1.56 11.40
C TYR A 188 -9.84 -2.18 11.37
N PHE A 189 -10.86 -1.44 10.93
CA PHE A 189 -12.26 -1.87 11.09
C PHE A 189 -13.17 -1.62 9.87
N ASP A 190 -12.67 -0.97 8.81
CA ASP A 190 -13.45 -0.61 7.62
C ASP A 190 -14.65 0.30 7.91
N VAL A 191 -14.51 1.22 8.87
CA VAL A 191 -15.55 2.20 9.24
C VAL A 191 -15.00 3.62 9.18
N ALA A 192 -15.88 4.62 9.11
CA ALA A 192 -15.48 6.01 9.30
C ALA A 192 -15.16 6.29 10.78
N ALA A 193 -14.37 7.34 11.07
CA ALA A 193 -14.03 7.68 12.46
C ALA A 193 -15.27 8.00 13.29
N GLU A 194 -16.31 8.59 12.69
CA GLU A 194 -17.59 8.92 13.32
C GLU A 194 -18.39 7.69 13.76
N ASP A 195 -18.17 6.54 13.12
CA ASP A 195 -18.88 5.28 13.39
C ASP A 195 -18.12 4.37 14.37
N LEU A 196 -16.96 4.79 14.87
CA LEU A 196 -16.18 4.00 15.81
C LEU A 196 -16.97 3.74 17.10
N THR A 197 -17.08 2.48 17.50
CA THR A 197 -17.65 2.07 18.78
C THR A 197 -16.69 2.33 19.96
N VAL A 198 -17.18 2.21 21.20
CA VAL A 198 -16.33 2.25 22.42
C VAL A 198 -15.20 1.22 22.34
N SER A 199 -15.52 -0.02 21.96
CA SER A 199 -14.53 -1.10 21.82
C SER A 199 -13.45 -0.77 20.79
N GLN A 200 -13.85 -0.27 19.61
CA GLN A 200 -12.90 0.08 18.54
C GLN A 200 -12.07 1.31 18.92
N GLY A 201 -12.67 2.34 19.52
CA GLY A 201 -11.96 3.53 20.01
C GLY A 201 -10.92 3.19 21.07
N ALA A 202 -11.26 2.35 22.04
CA ALA A 202 -10.32 1.85 23.04
C ALA A 202 -9.19 1.01 22.42
N ALA A 203 -9.47 0.25 21.35
CA ALA A 203 -8.45 -0.54 20.67
C ALA A 203 -7.46 0.36 19.92
N LEU A 204 -7.95 1.39 19.20
CA LEU A 204 -7.08 2.38 18.56
C LEU A 204 -6.25 3.15 19.59
N ALA A 205 -6.85 3.55 20.72
CA ALA A 205 -6.12 4.19 21.81
C ALA A 205 -5.03 3.29 22.42
N ALA A 206 -5.28 1.98 22.52
CA ALA A 206 -4.27 1.01 22.97
C ALA A 206 -3.09 0.87 21.99
N ILE A 207 -3.37 0.94 20.68
CA ILE A 207 -2.38 0.78 19.61
C ILE A 207 -1.32 1.90 19.59
N VAL A 208 -1.73 3.15 19.90
CA VAL A 208 -0.86 4.35 19.87
C VAL A 208 0.44 4.19 20.65
N ASN A 209 0.44 3.36 21.71
CA ASN A 209 1.61 3.12 22.55
C ASN A 209 2.78 2.49 21.77
N ILE A 210 2.52 1.45 20.98
CA ILE A 210 3.55 0.73 20.21
C ILE A 210 3.01 0.37 18.82
N PRO A 211 2.77 1.36 17.94
CA PRO A 211 1.95 1.17 16.75
C PRO A 211 2.52 0.12 15.78
N SER A 212 3.84 0.16 15.55
CA SER A 212 4.54 -0.77 14.67
C SER A 212 4.50 -2.23 15.15
N TYR A 213 4.41 -2.46 16.46
CA TYR A 213 4.28 -3.81 17.01
C TYR A 213 2.87 -4.37 16.76
N TYR A 214 1.84 -3.52 16.93
CA TYR A 214 0.44 -3.91 16.80
C TYR A 214 -0.08 -3.97 15.36
N GLU A 215 0.74 -3.73 14.33
CA GLU A 215 0.29 -3.83 12.93
C GLU A 215 -0.24 -5.22 12.59
N LYS A 216 0.34 -6.26 13.22
CA LYS A 216 -0.02 -7.67 13.06
C LYS A 216 -1.21 -8.13 13.92
N ALA A 217 -1.84 -7.24 14.68
CA ALA A 217 -3.03 -7.58 15.45
C ALA A 217 -4.12 -8.16 14.54
N GLY A 218 -4.82 -9.22 14.97
CA GLY A 218 -5.77 -9.98 14.17
C GLY A 218 -5.17 -11.08 13.30
N SER A 219 -3.90 -10.98 12.90
CA SER A 219 -3.19 -12.02 12.12
C SER A 219 -2.19 -12.83 12.94
N ASP A 220 -1.59 -12.22 13.95
CA ASP A 220 -0.62 -12.85 14.86
C ASP A 220 -1.27 -13.03 16.24
N PRO A 221 -1.45 -14.28 16.73
CA PRO A 221 -2.13 -14.53 18.00
C PRO A 221 -1.46 -13.88 19.22
N GLU A 222 -0.13 -13.82 19.27
CA GLU A 222 0.61 -13.27 20.42
C GLU A 222 0.49 -11.75 20.48
N VAL A 223 0.65 -11.09 19.33
CA VAL A 223 0.44 -9.64 19.19
C VAL A 223 -1.01 -9.28 19.54
N THR A 224 -1.96 -10.10 19.10
CA THR A 224 -3.40 -9.89 19.35
C THR A 224 -3.74 -10.02 20.83
N ALA A 225 -3.17 -11.01 21.54
CA ALA A 225 -3.35 -11.17 22.98
C ALA A 225 -2.75 -9.97 23.75
N THR A 226 -1.54 -9.55 23.38
CA THR A 226 -0.88 -8.39 23.99
C THR A 226 -1.68 -7.09 23.78
N LEU A 227 -2.31 -6.93 22.61
CA LEU A 227 -3.20 -5.79 22.35
C LEU A 227 -4.47 -5.87 23.19
N ARG A 228 -5.03 -7.07 23.38
CA ARG A 228 -6.21 -7.29 24.22
C ARG A 228 -5.97 -6.86 25.65
N ASP A 229 -4.84 -7.23 26.26
CA ASP A 229 -4.52 -6.81 27.63
C ASP A 229 -4.42 -5.28 27.74
N ARG A 230 -3.83 -4.64 26.73
CA ARG A 230 -3.74 -3.17 26.67
C ARG A 230 -5.11 -2.52 26.49
N TRP A 231 -5.98 -3.08 25.66
CA TRP A 231 -7.37 -2.66 25.48
C TRP A 231 -8.17 -2.81 26.78
N GLU A 232 -7.98 -3.93 27.47
CA GLU A 232 -8.28 -4.23 28.89
C GLU A 232 -8.16 -2.98 29.77
N TRP A 233 -6.89 -2.59 29.86
CA TRP A 233 -6.43 -1.49 30.69
C TRP A 233 -6.96 -0.12 30.25
N VAL A 234 -7.15 0.13 28.94
CA VAL A 234 -7.72 1.40 28.45
C VAL A 234 -9.17 1.53 28.93
N LEU A 235 -9.97 0.48 28.82
CA LEU A 235 -11.36 0.52 29.28
C LEU A 235 -11.46 0.74 30.80
N ASP A 236 -10.60 0.09 31.59
CA ASP A 236 -10.53 0.33 33.04
C ASP A 236 -10.13 1.77 33.36
N ALA A 237 -9.21 2.35 32.58
CA ALA A 237 -8.81 3.74 32.72
C ALA A 237 -9.95 4.71 32.37
N MET A 238 -10.77 4.39 31.36
CA MET A 238 -11.95 5.17 30.99
C MET A 238 -13.03 5.12 32.08
N GLU A 239 -13.26 3.95 32.68
CA GLU A 239 -14.22 3.78 33.79
C GLU A 239 -13.77 4.53 35.03
N ALA A 240 -12.52 4.34 35.46
CA ALA A 240 -11.95 5.05 36.61
C ALA A 240 -11.92 6.57 36.42
N GLY A 241 -11.85 7.04 35.16
CA GLY A 241 -11.94 8.45 34.79
C GLY A 241 -13.37 8.98 34.67
N GLY A 242 -14.39 8.12 34.77
CA GLY A 242 -15.81 8.50 34.66
C GLY A 242 -16.32 8.71 33.23
N SER A 243 -15.49 8.45 32.21
CA SER A 243 -15.87 8.54 30.79
C SER A 243 -16.61 7.31 30.26
N LEU A 244 -16.61 6.22 31.02
CA LEU A 244 -17.29 4.97 30.71
C LEU A 244 -18.02 4.49 31.97
N THR A 245 -19.26 4.02 31.84
CA THR A 245 -19.98 3.40 32.96
C THR A 245 -19.55 1.94 33.14
N GLY A 246 -19.69 1.40 34.36
CA GLY A 246 -19.40 -0.03 34.60
C GLY A 246 -20.25 -0.99 33.77
N GLY A 247 -21.49 -0.61 33.44
CA GLY A 247 -22.33 -1.36 32.51
C GLY A 247 -21.74 -1.42 31.10
N GLN A 248 -21.28 -0.28 30.57
CA GLN A 248 -20.62 -0.24 29.26
C GLN A 248 -19.28 -0.97 29.27
N ARG A 249 -18.50 -0.86 30.37
CA ARG A 249 -17.25 -1.61 30.57
C ARG A 249 -17.47 -3.12 30.51
N ALA A 250 -18.51 -3.62 31.18
CA ALA A 250 -18.87 -5.04 31.21
C ALA A 250 -19.44 -5.53 29.86
N ALA A 251 -20.12 -4.66 29.11
CA ALA A 251 -20.67 -4.97 27.79
C ALA A 251 -19.62 -4.94 26.68
N ALA A 252 -18.49 -4.24 26.87
CA ALA A 252 -17.45 -4.12 25.86
C ALA A 252 -16.89 -5.51 25.48
N ARG A 253 -16.65 -5.70 24.18
CA ARG A 253 -16.02 -6.90 23.61
C ARG A 253 -14.81 -6.49 22.78
N PHE A 254 -13.76 -7.29 22.84
CA PHE A 254 -12.56 -7.03 22.05
C PHE A 254 -12.94 -7.09 20.57
N PRO A 255 -12.71 -6.00 19.79
CA PRO A 255 -13.23 -5.92 18.44
C PRO A 255 -12.51 -6.90 17.51
N ALA A 256 -13.21 -7.39 16.51
CA ALA A 256 -12.57 -8.04 15.37
C ALA A 256 -11.82 -6.99 14.55
N PHE A 257 -10.61 -7.33 14.10
CA PHE A 257 -9.86 -6.48 13.19
C PHE A 257 -10.06 -6.95 11.77
N ARG A 258 -10.15 -5.99 10.84
CA ARG A 258 -9.94 -6.27 9.43
C ARG A 258 -8.59 -6.95 9.29
N PHE A 259 -8.57 -8.02 8.51
CA PHE A 259 -7.32 -8.63 8.08
C PHE A 259 -6.51 -7.56 7.34
N TYR A 260 -5.34 -7.23 7.90
CA TYR A 260 -4.40 -6.31 7.29
C TYR A 260 -3.12 -7.11 7.06
N PRO A 261 -2.74 -7.34 5.80
CA PRO A 261 -1.55 -8.10 5.51
C PRO A 261 -0.34 -7.34 6.09
N PRO A 262 0.52 -8.01 6.88
CA PRO A 262 1.69 -7.36 7.45
C PRO A 262 2.60 -6.84 6.34
N GLY A 263 2.93 -5.55 6.38
CA GLY A 263 4.04 -4.91 5.67
C GLY A 263 4.31 -5.35 4.23
N GLY A 264 3.89 -4.53 3.27
CA GLY A 264 4.09 -4.76 1.83
C GLY A 264 2.75 -4.97 1.15
N THR A 265 2.42 -4.08 0.26
CA THR A 265 1.27 -4.15 -0.65
C THR A 265 1.16 -5.53 -1.30
N GLU A 266 0.24 -6.32 -0.75
CA GLU A 266 -0.53 -7.44 -1.32
C GLU A 266 -0.03 -8.08 -2.64
N GLY A 267 0.93 -9.02 -2.57
CA GLY A 267 1.16 -10.01 -3.64
C GLY A 267 0.99 -9.50 -5.08
N GLN A 268 -0.05 -9.97 -5.79
CA GLN A 268 -0.34 -9.57 -7.18
C GLN A 268 -0.60 -8.07 -7.39
N ARG A 269 -1.24 -7.41 -6.41
CA ARG A 269 -1.68 -6.02 -6.52
C ARG A 269 -0.52 -5.05 -6.63
N GLN A 270 0.67 -5.44 -6.17
CA GLN A 270 1.87 -4.64 -6.33
C GLN A 270 2.28 -4.47 -7.80
N TYR A 271 2.08 -5.48 -8.66
CA TYR A 271 2.32 -5.31 -10.10
C TYR A 271 1.44 -4.21 -10.71
N LEU A 272 0.17 -4.13 -10.28
CA LEU A 272 -0.76 -3.10 -10.75
C LEU A 272 -0.36 -1.71 -10.26
N ILE A 273 0.01 -1.60 -8.98
CA ILE A 273 0.47 -0.34 -8.37
C ILE A 273 1.74 0.16 -9.04
N ASP A 274 2.69 -0.71 -9.37
CA ASP A 274 3.95 -0.31 -10.03
C ASP A 274 3.69 0.32 -11.40
N VAL A 275 2.84 -0.31 -12.21
CA VAL A 275 2.52 0.19 -13.56
C VAL A 275 1.70 1.48 -13.48
N ALA A 276 0.70 1.53 -12.60
CA ALA A 276 -0.12 2.73 -12.41
C ALA A 276 0.66 3.90 -11.78
N ALA A 277 1.56 3.64 -10.83
CA ALA A 277 2.39 4.66 -10.22
C ALA A 277 3.35 5.26 -11.24
N LYS A 278 3.99 4.41 -12.06
CA LYS A 278 4.84 4.85 -13.15
C LYS A 278 4.09 5.74 -14.14
N GLU A 279 2.94 5.28 -14.63
CA GLU A 279 2.14 6.07 -15.58
C GLU A 279 1.63 7.37 -14.96
N ALA A 280 1.17 7.35 -13.71
CA ALA A 280 0.68 8.53 -13.02
C ALA A 280 1.79 9.58 -12.83
N ALA A 281 2.99 9.16 -12.46
CA ALA A 281 4.16 10.02 -12.34
C ALA A 281 4.55 10.64 -13.69
N ASP A 282 4.61 9.81 -14.75
CA ASP A 282 4.91 10.24 -16.12
C ASP A 282 3.87 11.28 -16.61
N ARG A 283 2.57 11.05 -16.37
CA ARG A 283 1.48 11.97 -16.75
C ARG A 283 1.47 13.30 -16.00
N LEU A 284 1.96 13.31 -14.76
CA LEU A 284 2.07 14.52 -13.94
C LEU A 284 3.39 15.26 -14.15
N GLY A 285 4.36 14.65 -14.83
CA GLY A 285 5.71 15.21 -14.98
C GLY A 285 6.48 15.28 -13.66
N ILE A 286 6.23 14.34 -12.74
CA ILE A 286 6.90 14.23 -11.43
C ILE A 286 7.60 12.87 -11.31
N THR A 287 8.44 12.71 -10.29
CA THR A 287 9.05 11.42 -9.96
C THR A 287 8.07 10.51 -9.21
N GLU A 288 8.26 9.19 -9.26
CA GLU A 288 7.46 8.22 -8.49
C GLU A 288 7.56 8.47 -6.96
N ASP A 289 8.70 8.98 -6.49
CA ASP A 289 8.91 9.35 -5.08
C ASP A 289 8.09 10.59 -4.69
N GLU A 290 8.00 11.59 -5.57
CA GLU A 290 7.12 12.75 -5.37
C GLU A 290 5.65 12.34 -5.43
N LEU A 291 5.28 11.44 -6.34
CA LEU A 291 3.95 10.85 -6.38
C LEU A 291 3.65 10.14 -5.05
N ALA A 292 4.54 9.25 -4.58
CA ALA A 292 4.35 8.48 -3.35
C ALA A 292 4.17 9.35 -2.10
N ARG A 293 4.71 10.57 -2.08
CA ARG A 293 4.62 11.50 -0.95
C ARG A 293 3.59 12.62 -1.12
N GLY A 294 2.92 12.67 -2.27
CA GLY A 294 2.13 13.82 -2.70
C GLY A 294 0.66 13.80 -2.31
N GLY A 295 0.17 12.74 -1.64
CA GLY A 295 -1.22 12.64 -1.20
C GLY A 295 -2.24 12.59 -2.34
N TYR A 296 -1.90 11.95 -3.46
CA TYR A 296 -2.81 11.81 -4.60
C TYR A 296 -3.79 10.65 -4.40
N THR A 297 -4.91 10.68 -5.12
CA THR A 297 -5.72 9.50 -5.41
C THR A 297 -5.67 9.23 -6.91
N VAL A 298 -5.12 8.09 -7.29
CA VAL A 298 -5.00 7.63 -8.66
C VAL A 298 -6.16 6.66 -8.93
N HIS A 299 -7.13 7.11 -9.73
CA HIS A 299 -8.19 6.26 -10.26
C HIS A 299 -7.62 5.49 -11.46
N THR A 300 -7.59 4.17 -11.34
CA THR A 300 -7.02 3.28 -12.36
C THR A 300 -8.09 2.73 -13.29
N THR A 301 -7.67 2.00 -14.32
CA THR A 301 -8.57 1.27 -15.24
C THR A 301 -8.83 -0.17 -14.82
N PHE A 302 -8.18 -0.63 -13.75
CA PHE A 302 -8.20 -2.03 -13.37
C PHE A 302 -9.57 -2.43 -12.84
N ASP A 303 -9.91 -3.69 -13.05
CA ASP A 303 -11.07 -4.35 -12.48
C ASP A 303 -10.56 -5.35 -11.42
N LEU A 304 -10.75 -5.03 -10.14
CA LEU A 304 -10.20 -5.85 -9.06
C LEU A 304 -10.89 -7.20 -8.92
N ALA A 305 -12.19 -7.28 -9.23
CA ALA A 305 -12.90 -8.54 -9.17
C ALA A 305 -12.36 -9.51 -10.23
N LEU A 306 -12.20 -9.03 -11.46
CA LEU A 306 -11.57 -9.79 -12.54
C LEU A 306 -10.10 -10.12 -12.24
N GLN A 307 -9.36 -9.19 -11.64
CA GLN A 307 -7.97 -9.40 -11.25
C GLN A 307 -7.83 -10.51 -10.20
N ASP A 308 -8.69 -10.52 -9.18
CA ASP A 308 -8.67 -11.52 -8.12
C ASP A 308 -9.09 -12.90 -8.67
N ALA A 309 -10.12 -12.96 -9.52
CA ALA A 309 -10.53 -14.20 -10.22
C ALA A 309 -9.41 -14.78 -11.10
N THR A 310 -8.67 -13.91 -11.80
CA THR A 310 -7.50 -14.28 -12.60
C THR A 310 -6.39 -14.84 -11.74
N ALA A 311 -6.09 -14.20 -10.60
CA ALA A 311 -5.05 -14.64 -9.68
C ALA A 311 -5.37 -16.01 -9.07
N GLU A 312 -6.62 -16.27 -8.70
CA GLU A 312 -7.04 -17.58 -8.19
C GLU A 312 -6.95 -18.66 -9.28
N SER A 313 -7.43 -18.37 -10.49
CA SER A 313 -7.35 -19.31 -11.62
C SER A 313 -5.91 -19.67 -11.99
N ALA A 314 -4.98 -18.72 -11.89
CA ALA A 314 -3.56 -18.96 -12.15
C ALA A 314 -2.87 -19.80 -11.04
N LYS A 315 -3.27 -19.64 -9.77
CA LYS A 315 -2.68 -20.38 -8.63
C LYS A 315 -3.00 -21.87 -8.63
N GLU A 316 -4.20 -22.26 -9.07
CA GLU A 316 -4.67 -23.66 -8.99
C GLU A 316 -3.76 -24.66 -9.74
N HIS A 317 -2.95 -24.20 -10.68
CA HIS A 317 -2.13 -25.07 -11.55
C HIS A 317 -0.61 -24.90 -11.39
N THR A 318 -0.13 -23.97 -10.55
CA THR A 318 1.32 -23.86 -10.24
C THR A 318 1.78 -24.89 -9.20
N ARG A 319 0.86 -25.61 -8.54
CA ARG A 319 1.18 -26.73 -7.62
C ARG A 319 1.50 -28.00 -8.41
N GLY A 320 2.71 -28.07 -8.96
CA GLY A 320 3.30 -29.35 -9.37
C GLY A 320 3.43 -30.28 -8.15
N LYS A 321 3.18 -31.59 -8.34
CA LYS A 321 3.40 -32.60 -7.29
C LYS A 321 4.85 -32.56 -6.83
N GLU A 322 5.08 -32.33 -5.54
CA GLU A 322 6.38 -32.50 -4.90
C GLU A 322 6.93 -33.91 -5.20
N GLY A 323 8.18 -34.01 -5.70
CA GLY A 323 8.90 -35.27 -5.84
C GLY A 323 9.08 -35.85 -7.26
N SER A 324 8.93 -35.06 -8.33
CA SER A 324 9.36 -35.47 -9.69
C SER A 324 10.62 -34.72 -10.12
N ALA A 325 11.50 -35.36 -10.90
CA ALA A 325 12.85 -34.89 -11.30
C ALA A 325 12.91 -33.57 -12.13
N ALA A 326 11.82 -32.81 -12.18
CA ALA A 326 11.69 -31.47 -12.79
C ALA A 326 11.95 -30.34 -11.77
N GLU A 327 12.74 -30.58 -10.72
CA GLU A 327 12.89 -29.69 -9.55
C GLU A 327 13.47 -28.29 -9.86
N ASP A 328 14.06 -28.09 -11.04
CA ASP A 328 14.72 -26.82 -11.43
C ASP A 328 13.94 -26.00 -12.48
N VAL A 329 12.78 -26.45 -12.96
CA VAL A 329 11.99 -25.73 -13.97
C VAL A 329 10.94 -24.87 -13.31
N ARG A 330 11.00 -23.55 -13.56
CA ARG A 330 10.01 -22.58 -13.07
C ARG A 330 9.11 -22.18 -14.22
N VAL A 331 7.80 -22.40 -14.03
CA VAL A 331 6.78 -21.99 -14.99
C VAL A 331 6.29 -20.58 -14.62
N HIS A 332 6.34 -19.70 -15.61
CA HIS A 332 5.86 -18.34 -15.54
C HIS A 332 4.50 -18.25 -16.25
N THR A 333 3.62 -17.41 -15.70
CA THR A 333 2.30 -17.15 -16.25
C THR A 333 2.09 -15.64 -16.28
N ALA A 334 1.72 -15.13 -17.44
CA ALA A 334 1.36 -13.73 -17.61
C ALA A 334 -0.03 -13.62 -18.24
N VAL A 335 -0.86 -12.72 -17.71
CA VAL A 335 -2.21 -12.44 -18.24
C VAL A 335 -2.36 -10.94 -18.43
N VAL A 336 -2.88 -10.52 -19.58
CA VAL A 336 -3.17 -9.12 -19.91
C VAL A 336 -4.54 -9.02 -20.56
N GLY A 337 -5.40 -8.17 -20.00
CA GLY A 337 -6.69 -7.81 -20.58
C GLY A 337 -6.74 -6.33 -20.92
N ILE A 338 -7.08 -5.99 -22.18
CA ILE A 338 -7.15 -4.61 -22.67
C ILE A 338 -8.51 -4.37 -23.34
N GLU A 339 -9.13 -3.23 -23.04
CA GLU A 339 -10.31 -2.73 -23.75
C GLU A 339 -9.92 -2.20 -25.15
N PRO A 340 -10.42 -2.81 -26.24
CA PRO A 340 -10.15 -2.35 -27.61
C PRO A 340 -10.60 -0.90 -27.84
N GLY A 341 -9.81 -0.13 -28.61
CA GLY A 341 -10.13 1.26 -28.97
C GLY A 341 -9.90 2.29 -27.87
N ASP A 342 -9.92 1.89 -26.59
CA ASP A 342 -9.64 2.75 -25.44
C ASP A 342 -8.24 2.53 -24.85
N GLY A 343 -7.75 1.30 -24.86
CA GLY A 343 -6.43 0.93 -24.32
C GLY A 343 -6.41 0.76 -22.81
N ALA A 344 -7.55 0.87 -22.10
CA ALA A 344 -7.66 0.57 -20.68
C ALA A 344 -7.21 -0.88 -20.40
N VAL A 345 -6.21 -1.02 -19.54
CA VAL A 345 -5.80 -2.33 -19.02
C VAL A 345 -6.76 -2.70 -17.88
N ARG A 346 -7.57 -3.73 -18.09
CA ARG A 346 -8.57 -4.21 -17.13
C ARG A 346 -7.98 -5.24 -16.15
N VAL A 347 -7.12 -6.11 -16.64
CA VAL A 347 -6.43 -7.13 -15.84
C VAL A 347 -4.95 -7.22 -16.24
N LEU A 348 -4.08 -7.37 -15.24
CA LEU A 348 -2.64 -7.48 -15.39
C LEU A 348 -2.08 -8.46 -14.34
N TYR A 349 -1.72 -9.67 -14.76
CA TYR A 349 -1.11 -10.69 -13.91
C TYR A 349 0.36 -10.87 -14.29
N GLY A 350 1.27 -10.46 -13.39
CA GLY A 350 2.71 -10.34 -13.69
C GLY A 350 3.59 -11.52 -13.30
N GLY A 351 3.06 -12.52 -12.59
CA GLY A 351 3.82 -13.68 -12.07
C GLY A 351 3.19 -14.19 -10.79
N ALA A 352 3.58 -15.34 -10.22
CA ALA A 352 2.83 -15.98 -9.10
C ALA A 352 3.00 -15.31 -7.73
N ASP A 353 4.18 -14.77 -7.45
CA ASP A 353 4.53 -14.19 -6.15
C ASP A 353 5.45 -12.99 -6.33
N TYR A 354 4.90 -11.79 -6.18
CA TYR A 354 5.65 -10.54 -6.31
C TYR A 354 6.85 -10.46 -5.35
N ALA A 355 6.74 -11.03 -4.14
CA ALA A 355 7.83 -10.95 -3.16
C ALA A 355 9.07 -11.76 -3.60
N ARG A 356 8.87 -12.80 -4.40
CA ARG A 356 9.95 -13.63 -4.96
C ARG A 356 10.29 -13.25 -6.40
N GLN A 357 9.35 -12.66 -7.12
CA GLN A 357 9.46 -12.23 -8.51
C GLN A 357 8.91 -10.81 -8.64
N PRO A 358 9.68 -9.75 -8.36
CA PRO A 358 9.22 -8.38 -8.62
C PRO A 358 9.19 -8.04 -10.13
N PHE A 359 9.78 -8.89 -10.97
CA PHE A 359 9.78 -8.71 -12.42
C PHE A 359 8.40 -9.05 -13.00
N ASN A 360 7.76 -8.05 -13.64
CA ASN A 360 6.43 -8.19 -14.21
C ASN A 360 6.49 -8.82 -15.62
N ASP A 361 6.16 -10.09 -15.73
CA ASP A 361 6.17 -10.83 -16.99
C ASP A 361 5.14 -10.32 -17.99
N ALA A 362 4.00 -9.82 -17.53
CA ALA A 362 2.96 -9.27 -18.40
C ALA A 362 3.42 -8.01 -19.15
N VAL A 363 4.23 -7.18 -18.52
CA VAL A 363 4.70 -5.91 -19.11
C VAL A 363 6.07 -6.07 -19.77
N SER A 364 7.00 -6.74 -19.09
CA SER A 364 8.43 -6.75 -19.42
C SER A 364 8.93 -8.11 -19.88
N GLY A 365 8.18 -9.19 -19.67
CA GLY A 365 8.57 -10.55 -20.07
C GLY A 365 8.60 -10.69 -21.58
N ALA A 366 9.77 -10.66 -22.20
CA ALA A 366 9.94 -10.92 -23.63
C ALA A 366 9.95 -12.44 -23.87
N VAL A 367 8.92 -12.96 -24.54
CA VAL A 367 8.66 -14.40 -24.66
C VAL A 367 8.60 -14.79 -26.12
N GLU A 368 9.20 -15.93 -26.49
CA GLU A 368 9.25 -16.41 -27.88
C GLU A 368 7.84 -16.45 -28.51
N ALA A 369 7.65 -15.73 -29.61
CA ALA A 369 6.34 -15.54 -30.24
C ALA A 369 5.77 -16.85 -30.82
N GLY A 370 6.63 -17.64 -31.47
CA GLY A 370 6.18 -18.82 -32.22
C GLY A 370 5.14 -18.46 -33.27
N SER A 371 4.11 -19.31 -33.42
CA SER A 371 3.05 -19.11 -34.41
C SER A 371 1.98 -18.07 -34.02
N VAL A 372 2.10 -17.40 -32.86
CA VAL A 372 1.07 -16.42 -32.41
C VAL A 372 1.00 -15.18 -33.31
N LEU A 373 2.02 -14.96 -34.14
CA LEU A 373 2.08 -13.84 -35.10
C LEU A 373 1.69 -14.24 -36.52
N ASP A 374 1.40 -15.51 -36.80
CA ASP A 374 1.02 -16.01 -38.13
C ASP A 374 -0.21 -15.29 -38.72
N PRO A 375 -1.27 -14.95 -37.95
CA PRO A 375 -2.42 -14.22 -38.49
C PRO A 375 -2.04 -12.87 -39.13
N PHE A 376 -0.98 -12.21 -38.64
CA PHE A 376 -0.46 -10.96 -39.18
C PHE A 376 0.36 -11.13 -40.47
N ALA A 377 0.50 -12.34 -41.01
CA ALA A 377 1.28 -12.60 -42.22
C ALA A 377 0.82 -11.78 -43.44
N GLY A 378 1.72 -11.06 -44.08
CA GLY A 378 1.41 -10.22 -45.24
C GLY A 378 0.66 -8.92 -44.93
N VAL A 379 0.35 -8.66 -43.66
CA VAL A 379 -0.28 -7.42 -43.20
C VAL A 379 0.79 -6.42 -42.74
N ARG A 380 0.59 -5.13 -43.03
CA ARG A 380 1.51 -4.05 -42.64
C ARG A 380 1.01 -3.35 -41.38
N LEU A 381 1.80 -3.44 -40.30
CA LEU A 381 1.54 -2.73 -39.04
C LEU A 381 2.36 -1.42 -38.98
N GLY A 382 1.69 -0.32 -38.63
CA GLY A 382 2.28 1.00 -38.46
C GLY A 382 2.49 1.41 -37.00
N GLY A 383 3.06 2.61 -36.81
CA GLY A 383 3.14 3.25 -35.50
C GLY A 383 3.84 2.39 -34.43
N PRO A 384 3.30 2.33 -33.20
CA PRO A 384 3.88 1.55 -32.09
C PRO A 384 3.98 0.03 -32.35
N LEU A 385 3.21 -0.50 -33.30
CA LEU A 385 3.24 -1.92 -33.68
C LEU A 385 4.22 -2.21 -34.83
N ARG A 386 4.94 -1.21 -35.32
CA ARG A 386 5.98 -1.41 -36.34
C ARG A 386 7.04 -2.39 -35.80
N GLY A 387 7.44 -3.34 -36.65
CA GLY A 387 8.43 -4.36 -36.29
C GLY A 387 7.92 -5.42 -35.31
N LEU A 388 6.62 -5.48 -35.00
CA LEU A 388 6.07 -6.57 -34.18
C LEU A 388 6.32 -7.93 -34.84
N ARG A 389 6.13 -8.01 -36.15
CA ARG A 389 6.35 -9.24 -36.93
C ARG A 389 7.80 -9.68 -37.01
N ASP A 390 8.73 -8.74 -36.89
CA ASP A 390 10.17 -9.00 -36.89
C ASP A 390 10.67 -9.34 -35.48
N SER A 391 9.82 -9.22 -34.46
CA SER A 391 10.15 -9.52 -33.08
C SER A 391 10.01 -11.01 -32.83
N THR A 392 11.12 -11.66 -32.48
CA THR A 392 11.12 -13.05 -32.05
C THR A 392 10.57 -13.23 -30.63
N ALA A 393 10.54 -12.15 -29.83
CA ALA A 393 10.12 -12.17 -28.43
C ALA A 393 9.34 -10.91 -28.03
N PRO A 394 8.06 -10.76 -28.44
CA PRO A 394 7.20 -9.69 -27.95
C PRO A 394 6.87 -9.88 -26.46
N THR A 395 6.49 -8.79 -25.78
CA THR A 395 5.90 -8.87 -24.44
C THR A 395 4.40 -9.18 -24.52
N PRO A 396 3.80 -9.82 -23.49
CA PRO A 396 2.36 -10.06 -23.44
C PRO A 396 1.53 -8.79 -23.62
N LEU A 397 1.91 -7.68 -22.96
CA LEU A 397 1.24 -6.39 -23.13
C LEU A 397 1.27 -5.90 -24.57
N ARG A 398 2.41 -6.03 -25.26
CA ARG A 398 2.55 -5.62 -26.66
C ARG A 398 1.71 -6.49 -27.59
N LEU A 399 1.63 -7.79 -27.33
CA LEU A 399 0.82 -8.72 -28.11
C LEU A 399 -0.67 -8.46 -27.89
N ALA A 400 -1.11 -8.29 -26.65
CA ALA A 400 -2.47 -7.92 -26.29
C ALA A 400 -2.87 -6.61 -26.98
N SER A 401 -1.98 -5.61 -27.00
CA SER A 401 -2.24 -4.34 -27.68
C SER A 401 -2.39 -4.49 -29.20
N ALA A 402 -1.71 -5.47 -29.81
CA ALA A 402 -1.80 -5.72 -31.24
C ALA A 402 -3.14 -6.36 -31.61
N TYR A 403 -3.58 -7.34 -30.85
CA TYR A 403 -4.90 -7.96 -31.03
C TYR A 403 -6.05 -7.03 -30.63
N ALA A 404 -5.86 -6.16 -29.63
CA ALA A 404 -6.82 -5.10 -29.30
C ALA A 404 -6.96 -4.09 -30.44
N ALA A 405 -5.88 -3.79 -31.17
CA ALA A 405 -5.96 -2.96 -32.38
C ALA A 405 -6.73 -3.67 -33.51
N VAL A 406 -6.60 -5.00 -33.64
CA VAL A 406 -7.38 -5.79 -34.61
C VAL A 406 -8.87 -5.78 -34.23
N ALA A 407 -9.18 -5.97 -32.95
CA ALA A 407 -10.53 -5.91 -32.40
C ALA A 407 -11.20 -4.54 -32.59
N ALA A 408 -10.41 -3.47 -32.65
CA ALA A 408 -10.85 -2.10 -32.91
C ALA A 408 -10.61 -1.66 -34.37
N ASP A 409 -10.82 -2.56 -35.34
CA ASP A 409 -10.75 -2.28 -36.79
C ASP A 409 -9.46 -1.59 -37.25
N GLY A 410 -8.35 -1.98 -36.64
CA GLY A 410 -7.01 -1.50 -36.91
C GLY A 410 -6.61 -0.21 -36.18
N VAL A 411 -7.42 0.26 -35.23
CA VAL A 411 -7.11 1.40 -34.36
C VAL A 411 -6.41 0.92 -33.10
N TYR A 412 -5.13 1.25 -32.97
CA TYR A 412 -4.38 1.04 -31.74
C TYR A 412 -4.70 2.14 -30.74
N ALA A 413 -4.90 1.76 -29.49
CA ALA A 413 -4.89 2.67 -28.35
C ALA A 413 -3.68 2.35 -27.46
N ALA A 414 -2.93 3.36 -27.05
CA ALA A 414 -1.82 3.16 -26.12
C ALA A 414 -2.33 2.58 -24.80
N PRO A 415 -1.73 1.49 -24.28
CA PRO A 415 -2.13 0.92 -23.01
C PRO A 415 -2.08 1.97 -21.90
N ARG A 416 -3.19 2.09 -21.16
CA ARG A 416 -3.33 3.02 -20.05
C ARG A 416 -3.89 2.27 -18.84
N THR A 417 -3.37 2.64 -17.69
CA THR A 417 -3.75 2.15 -16.37
C THR A 417 -4.34 3.25 -15.50
N VAL A 418 -4.23 4.52 -15.92
CA VAL A 418 -4.78 5.68 -15.21
C VAL A 418 -6.00 6.22 -15.95
N VAL A 419 -7.07 6.52 -15.21
CA VAL A 419 -8.26 7.26 -15.68
C VAL A 419 -8.16 8.71 -15.25
N ARG A 420 -7.89 8.95 -13.97
CA ARG A 420 -7.91 10.29 -13.38
C ARG A 420 -7.05 10.34 -12.12
N ILE A 421 -6.42 11.48 -11.88
CA ILE A 421 -5.66 11.72 -10.66
C ILE A 421 -6.29 12.90 -9.93
N THR A 422 -6.54 12.75 -8.64
CA THR A 422 -7.00 13.82 -7.76
C THR A 422 -6.02 14.12 -6.65
N ARG A 423 -6.11 15.33 -6.11
CA ARG A 423 -5.46 15.74 -4.88
C ARG A 423 -6.40 16.66 -4.13
N GLU A 424 -6.63 16.40 -2.83
CA GLU A 424 -7.54 17.20 -1.99
C GLU A 424 -8.95 17.36 -2.61
N GLY A 425 -9.48 16.29 -3.21
CA GLY A 425 -10.79 16.28 -3.87
C GLY A 425 -10.84 17.01 -5.22
N ARG A 426 -9.77 17.66 -5.67
CA ARG A 426 -9.68 18.31 -6.99
C ARG A 426 -9.02 17.40 -8.01
N THR A 427 -9.56 17.35 -9.22
CA THR A 427 -8.93 16.64 -10.34
C THR A 427 -7.71 17.41 -10.83
N VAL A 428 -6.53 16.80 -10.78
CA VAL A 428 -5.26 17.37 -11.26
C VAL A 428 -4.89 16.85 -12.65
N HIS A 429 -5.36 15.65 -13.02
CA HIS A 429 -5.15 15.08 -14.36
C HIS A 429 -6.31 14.17 -14.75
N THR A 430 -6.66 14.15 -16.03
CA THR A 430 -7.59 13.17 -16.63
C THR A 430 -6.93 12.57 -17.86
N ALA A 431 -6.73 11.26 -17.81
CA ALA A 431 -6.18 10.51 -18.92
C ALA A 431 -7.25 10.36 -20.02
N ARG A 432 -6.82 10.48 -21.28
CA ARG A 432 -7.65 10.19 -22.45
C ARG A 432 -6.97 9.11 -23.30
N PRO A 433 -7.74 8.28 -24.02
CA PRO A 433 -7.17 7.32 -24.97
C PRO A 433 -6.30 8.02 -26.00
N GLU A 434 -5.09 7.50 -26.18
CA GLU A 434 -4.17 7.94 -27.24
C GLU A 434 -4.25 6.94 -28.39
N THR A 435 -5.05 7.28 -29.40
CA THR A 435 -5.37 6.37 -30.50
C THR A 435 -4.62 6.71 -31.79
N ARG A 436 -4.29 5.68 -32.57
CA ARG A 436 -3.69 5.79 -33.88
C ARG A 436 -4.09 4.60 -34.74
N ARG A 437 -4.48 4.86 -35.99
CA ARG A 437 -4.65 3.79 -36.98
C ARG A 437 -3.28 3.17 -37.32
N VAL A 438 -3.13 1.89 -37.02
CA VAL A 438 -1.90 1.11 -37.26
C VAL A 438 -2.10 0.02 -38.30
N LEU A 439 -3.35 -0.28 -38.61
CA LEU A 439 -3.79 -1.30 -39.56
C LEU A 439 -5.05 -0.78 -40.29
N ASP A 440 -5.20 -1.13 -41.56
CA ASP A 440 -6.45 -0.86 -42.28
C ASP A 440 -7.54 -1.88 -41.90
N GLU A 441 -8.79 -1.50 -42.04
CA GLU A 441 -9.95 -2.32 -41.64
C GLU A 441 -9.96 -3.68 -42.34
N LYS A 442 -9.61 -3.71 -43.64
CA LYS A 442 -9.47 -4.95 -44.42
C LYS A 442 -8.40 -5.88 -43.83
N GLY A 443 -7.26 -5.32 -43.45
CA GLY A 443 -6.20 -6.07 -42.80
C GLY A 443 -6.61 -6.58 -41.42
N ALA A 444 -7.34 -5.79 -40.64
CA ALA A 444 -7.89 -6.23 -39.35
C ALA A 444 -8.82 -7.44 -39.53
N HIS A 445 -9.81 -7.36 -40.42
CA HIS A 445 -10.70 -8.49 -40.71
C HIS A 445 -9.95 -9.72 -41.24
N LEU A 446 -8.90 -9.54 -42.04
CA LEU A 446 -8.08 -10.65 -42.52
C LEU A 446 -7.32 -11.35 -41.38
N VAL A 447 -6.80 -10.59 -40.41
CA VAL A 447 -6.18 -11.14 -39.21
C VAL A 447 -7.21 -11.92 -38.39
N THR A 448 -8.41 -11.36 -38.18
CA THR A 448 -9.50 -12.03 -37.46
C THR A 448 -9.90 -13.35 -38.13
N ALA A 449 -10.10 -13.35 -39.44
CA ALA A 449 -10.46 -14.56 -40.19
C ALA A 449 -9.38 -15.65 -40.05
N ARG A 450 -8.10 -15.28 -40.06
CA ARG A 450 -6.99 -16.24 -39.88
C ARG A 450 -6.87 -16.75 -38.46
N ALA A 451 -7.13 -15.90 -37.46
CA ALA A 451 -7.16 -16.30 -36.07
C ALA A 451 -8.29 -17.33 -35.82
N GLN A 452 -9.46 -17.14 -36.42
CA GLN A 452 -10.61 -18.05 -36.28
C GLN A 452 -10.43 -19.40 -36.99
N HIS A 453 -9.75 -19.43 -38.14
CA HIS A 453 -9.63 -20.64 -38.97
C HIS A 453 -8.28 -21.35 -38.85
N GLY A 454 -7.33 -20.80 -38.08
CA GLY A 454 -5.95 -21.23 -38.05
C GLY A 454 -5.20 -20.85 -39.33
N SER A 455 -3.92 -20.50 -39.21
CA SER A 455 -3.05 -20.32 -40.37
C SER A 455 -2.89 -21.67 -41.08
N GLY A 456 -3.37 -21.77 -42.32
CA GLY A 456 -3.30 -22.99 -43.14
C GLY A 456 -1.86 -23.43 -43.46
N GLY A 457 -1.18 -24.02 -42.49
CA GLY A 457 0.05 -24.78 -42.67
C GLY A 457 -0.20 -26.13 -43.38
N PRO A 458 0.86 -26.81 -43.86
CA PRO A 458 0.73 -28.04 -44.63
C PRO A 458 -0.03 -29.15 -43.86
N PRO A 459 -0.67 -30.10 -44.56
CA PRO A 459 -1.53 -31.09 -43.92
C PRO A 459 -0.69 -31.96 -42.99
N GLY A 460 -0.93 -31.87 -41.68
CA GLY A 460 -0.26 -32.70 -40.66
C GLY A 460 0.24 -31.98 -39.40
N THR A 461 0.24 -30.64 -39.36
CA THR A 461 0.61 -29.85 -38.16
C THR A 461 -0.54 -29.05 -37.54
N GLY A 462 -1.72 -29.12 -38.13
CA GLY A 462 -2.92 -28.48 -37.60
C GLY A 462 -3.39 -29.19 -36.35
N VAL A 463 -3.34 -28.50 -35.21
CA VAL A 463 -4.22 -28.83 -34.08
C VAL A 463 -5.65 -28.73 -34.64
N PRO A 464 -6.51 -29.75 -34.47
CA PRO A 464 -7.91 -29.65 -34.88
C PRO A 464 -8.48 -28.38 -34.23
N ALA A 465 -9.34 -27.66 -34.95
CA ALA A 465 -10.14 -26.59 -34.35
C ALA A 465 -10.91 -27.20 -33.17
N VAL A 466 -10.36 -27.06 -31.97
CA VAL A 466 -11.02 -27.44 -30.73
C VAL A 466 -12.27 -26.58 -30.65
N GLU A 467 -13.39 -27.21 -30.35
CA GLU A 467 -14.70 -26.60 -30.15
C GLU A 467 -14.55 -25.23 -29.46
N ARG A 468 -15.08 -24.22 -30.16
CA ARG A 468 -15.11 -22.80 -29.80
C ARG A 468 -15.23 -22.63 -28.29
N ALA A 469 -14.13 -22.27 -27.62
CA ALA A 469 -14.20 -21.59 -26.34
C ALA A 469 -15.07 -20.35 -26.56
N GLY A 470 -16.24 -20.36 -25.92
CA GLY A 470 -17.35 -19.49 -26.26
C GLY A 470 -17.00 -18.01 -26.13
N VAL A 471 -16.80 -17.34 -27.25
CA VAL A 471 -17.29 -15.96 -27.39
C VAL A 471 -18.77 -16.10 -27.72
N SER A 472 -19.60 -16.23 -26.68
CA SER A 472 -21.04 -16.37 -26.91
C SER A 472 -21.62 -15.01 -27.32
N GLY A 473 -21.93 -14.85 -28.61
CA GLY A 473 -22.77 -13.73 -29.09
C GLY A 473 -22.11 -12.54 -29.79
N GLY A 474 -20.88 -12.62 -30.32
CA GLY A 474 -20.26 -11.51 -31.05
C GLY A 474 -19.21 -11.91 -32.11
N SER A 475 -18.73 -10.94 -32.88
CA SER A 475 -17.73 -11.07 -33.96
C SER A 475 -16.29 -11.39 -33.50
N GLY A 476 -16.12 -11.98 -32.31
CA GLY A 476 -14.81 -12.23 -31.70
C GLY A 476 -14.04 -13.42 -32.28
N ALA A 477 -12.78 -13.56 -31.88
CA ALA A 477 -11.89 -14.64 -32.28
C ALA A 477 -11.05 -15.14 -31.09
N SER A 478 -10.64 -16.40 -31.14
CA SER A 478 -9.72 -17.00 -30.18
C SER A 478 -8.67 -17.83 -30.91
N LEU A 479 -7.44 -17.81 -30.41
CA LEU A 479 -6.28 -18.50 -30.98
C LEU A 479 -5.36 -18.98 -29.84
N THR A 480 -4.97 -20.24 -29.89
CA THR A 480 -3.86 -20.77 -29.08
C THR A 480 -2.69 -21.14 -29.98
N ALA A 481 -1.51 -20.63 -29.66
CA ALA A 481 -0.29 -20.75 -30.46
C ALA A 481 0.95 -20.89 -29.57
N GLY A 482 2.12 -21.12 -30.14
CA GLY A 482 3.34 -21.24 -29.33
C GLY A 482 4.59 -21.62 -30.12
N ALA A 483 5.71 -21.71 -29.43
CA ALA A 483 7.00 -22.10 -29.99
C ALA A 483 7.49 -23.45 -29.42
N GLY A 484 8.22 -24.23 -30.24
CA GLY A 484 8.92 -25.46 -29.81
C GLY A 484 8.40 -26.78 -30.41
N GLY A 485 7.19 -26.82 -30.99
CA GLY A 485 6.61 -28.00 -31.67
C GLY A 485 6.22 -29.18 -30.75
N GLY A 486 5.20 -29.97 -31.13
CA GLY A 486 4.80 -31.20 -30.41
C GLY A 486 4.08 -30.96 -29.06
N VAL A 487 4.15 -31.97 -28.16
CA VAL A 487 3.56 -31.94 -26.81
C VAL A 487 4.45 -31.16 -25.81
N THR A 488 5.70 -30.88 -26.16
CA THR A 488 6.70 -30.16 -25.33
C THR A 488 7.01 -28.77 -25.92
N ARG A 489 6.26 -27.75 -25.49
CA ARG A 489 6.43 -26.37 -25.96
C ARG A 489 7.38 -25.58 -25.04
N ARG A 490 8.10 -24.60 -25.59
CA ARG A 490 8.88 -23.63 -24.78
C ARG A 490 8.01 -22.47 -24.33
N THR A 491 7.06 -22.08 -25.19
CA THR A 491 6.11 -21.01 -24.94
C THR A 491 4.73 -21.41 -25.45
N VAL A 492 3.70 -21.00 -24.72
CA VAL A 492 2.31 -21.10 -25.13
C VAL A 492 1.66 -19.73 -24.98
N TRP A 493 0.92 -19.33 -25.99
CA TRP A 493 0.10 -18.13 -26.02
C TRP A 493 -1.35 -18.56 -26.25
N SER A 494 -2.28 -18.01 -25.48
CA SER A 494 -3.70 -18.05 -25.78
C SER A 494 -4.22 -16.62 -25.84
N VAL A 495 -4.85 -16.26 -26.95
CA VAL A 495 -5.38 -14.92 -27.19
C VAL A 495 -6.83 -15.02 -27.59
N GLY A 496 -7.72 -14.40 -26.82
CA GLY A 496 -9.12 -14.21 -27.15
C GLY A 496 -9.43 -12.72 -27.28
N TYR A 497 -10.27 -12.33 -28.24
CA TYR A 497 -10.70 -10.93 -28.35
C TYR A 497 -12.07 -10.78 -29.02
N ASP A 498 -12.81 -9.77 -28.59
CA ASP A 498 -14.01 -9.24 -29.23
C ASP A 498 -13.95 -7.69 -29.17
N SER A 499 -15.05 -6.99 -29.47
CA SER A 499 -15.09 -5.53 -29.43
C SER A 499 -15.02 -4.92 -28.01
N ARG A 500 -15.14 -5.73 -26.95
CA ARG A 500 -15.19 -5.30 -25.54
C ARG A 500 -13.88 -5.58 -24.82
N LEU A 501 -13.24 -6.72 -25.08
CA LEU A 501 -12.04 -7.15 -24.37
C LEU A 501 -11.09 -7.88 -25.33
N THR A 502 -9.79 -7.67 -25.14
CA THR A 502 -8.73 -8.55 -25.64
C THR A 502 -7.98 -9.13 -24.46
N LEU A 503 -7.96 -10.45 -24.36
CA LEU A 503 -7.29 -11.20 -23.31
C LEU A 503 -6.13 -12.01 -23.90
N THR A 504 -4.94 -11.86 -23.34
CA THR A 504 -3.74 -12.61 -23.71
C THR A 504 -3.18 -13.34 -22.49
N VAL A 505 -3.03 -14.65 -22.59
CA VAL A 505 -2.35 -15.52 -21.64
C VAL A 505 -1.04 -16.01 -22.24
N ALA A 506 0.06 -15.90 -21.51
CA ALA A 506 1.36 -16.42 -21.89
C ALA A 506 1.89 -17.37 -20.81
N LEU A 507 2.30 -18.56 -21.22
CA LEU A 507 3.03 -19.52 -20.39
C LEU A 507 4.41 -19.74 -20.99
N PHE A 508 5.43 -19.72 -20.13
CA PHE A 508 6.80 -20.02 -20.52
C PHE A 508 7.55 -20.53 -19.31
N ALA A 509 8.68 -21.21 -19.53
CA ALA A 509 9.46 -21.76 -18.43
C ALA A 509 10.92 -21.34 -18.52
N ASP A 510 11.54 -21.20 -17.34
CA ASP A 510 12.98 -21.06 -17.22
C ASP A 510 13.56 -22.07 -16.23
N ARG A 511 14.88 -22.15 -16.21
CA ARG A 511 15.64 -22.89 -15.20
C ARG A 511 16.92 -22.13 -14.85
N PRO A 512 17.56 -22.41 -13.70
CA PRO A 512 18.85 -21.82 -13.36
C PRO A 512 19.88 -21.98 -14.48
N GLY A 513 20.53 -20.88 -14.83
CA GLY A 513 21.64 -20.84 -15.78
C GLY A 513 22.97 -21.23 -15.14
N ALA A 514 24.00 -21.42 -15.96
CA ALA A 514 25.33 -21.81 -15.48
C ALA A 514 26.01 -20.76 -14.59
N LYS A 515 25.58 -19.49 -14.66
CA LYS A 515 26.07 -18.41 -13.79
C LYS A 515 25.05 -18.10 -12.69
N LYS A 516 25.55 -17.73 -11.51
CA LYS A 516 24.71 -17.29 -10.39
C LYS A 516 23.79 -16.14 -10.82
N HIS A 517 22.52 -16.21 -10.43
CA HIS A 517 21.47 -15.23 -10.77
C HIS A 517 21.14 -15.11 -12.26
N THR A 518 21.52 -16.08 -13.10
CA THR A 518 21.06 -16.15 -14.49
C THR A 518 20.05 -17.28 -14.66
N THR A 519 19.16 -17.13 -15.64
CA THR A 519 18.20 -18.15 -16.03
C THR A 519 18.32 -18.41 -17.52
N VAL A 520 17.93 -19.60 -17.96
CA VAL A 520 17.85 -19.96 -19.37
C VAL A 520 16.47 -20.53 -19.68
N PRO A 521 15.94 -20.31 -20.91
CA PRO A 521 14.66 -20.89 -21.30
C PRO A 521 14.64 -22.41 -21.10
N ALA A 522 13.51 -22.91 -20.60
CA ALA A 522 13.24 -24.33 -20.39
C ALA A 522 12.01 -24.76 -21.20
N GLN A 523 11.83 -26.08 -21.34
CA GLN A 523 10.57 -26.61 -21.87
C GLN A 523 9.50 -26.53 -20.78
N LEU A 524 8.28 -26.19 -21.18
CA LEU A 524 7.11 -26.30 -20.32
C LEU A 524 6.87 -27.78 -19.99
N PRO A 525 6.43 -28.10 -18.76
CA PRO A 525 6.04 -29.45 -18.38
C PRO A 525 4.96 -30.00 -19.31
N SER A 526 4.97 -31.30 -19.62
CA SER A 526 3.97 -31.92 -20.50
C SER A 526 2.67 -32.31 -19.79
N ASP A 527 2.69 -32.38 -18.46
CA ASP A 527 1.55 -32.72 -17.62
C ASP A 527 1.48 -31.75 -16.42
N PRO A 528 0.38 -30.98 -16.25
CA PRO A 528 -0.76 -30.87 -17.19
C PRO A 528 -0.35 -30.26 -18.54
N SER A 529 -1.16 -30.49 -19.58
CA SER A 529 -0.93 -29.92 -20.91
C SER A 529 -0.84 -28.38 -20.84
N PRO A 530 0.29 -27.75 -21.23
CA PRO A 530 0.44 -26.30 -21.16
C PRO A 530 -0.59 -25.55 -22.02
N THR A 531 -0.96 -26.15 -23.16
CA THR A 531 -1.97 -25.58 -24.06
C THR A 531 -3.36 -25.66 -23.47
N GLY A 532 -3.74 -26.83 -22.94
CA GLY A 532 -5.03 -26.96 -22.26
C GLY A 532 -5.12 -26.05 -21.03
N HIS A 533 -4.01 -25.89 -20.31
CA HIS A 533 -3.94 -24.97 -19.18
C HIS A 533 -4.11 -23.50 -19.59
N ALA A 534 -3.40 -23.04 -20.62
CA ALA A 534 -3.54 -21.67 -21.12
C ALA A 534 -4.97 -21.37 -21.62
N GLU A 535 -5.57 -22.33 -22.33
CA GLU A 535 -6.95 -22.23 -22.84
C GLU A 535 -7.97 -22.18 -21.72
N GLU A 536 -7.86 -23.07 -20.74
CA GLU A 536 -8.76 -23.11 -19.60
C GLU A 536 -8.64 -21.85 -18.73
N LEU A 537 -7.41 -21.37 -18.50
CA LEU A 537 -7.18 -20.11 -17.79
C LEU A 537 -7.80 -18.93 -18.56
N ALA A 538 -7.55 -18.84 -19.87
CA ALA A 538 -8.13 -17.79 -20.71
C ALA A 538 -9.67 -17.81 -20.66
N ARG A 539 -10.27 -19.00 -20.76
CA ARG A 539 -11.72 -19.19 -20.68
C ARG A 539 -12.30 -18.74 -19.34
N ARG A 540 -11.74 -19.18 -18.21
CA ARG A 540 -12.24 -18.79 -16.87
C ARG A 540 -12.17 -17.28 -16.64
N VAL A 541 -11.08 -16.65 -17.08
CA VAL A 541 -10.90 -15.20 -16.98
C VAL A 541 -11.90 -14.49 -17.89
N TRP A 542 -12.12 -15.00 -19.11
CA TRP A 542 -13.12 -14.46 -20.02
C TRP A 542 -14.53 -14.53 -19.46
N ASP A 543 -14.95 -15.69 -18.96
CA ASP A 543 -16.26 -15.90 -18.35
C ASP A 543 -16.48 -14.93 -17.16
N SER A 544 -15.44 -14.75 -16.32
CA SER A 544 -15.49 -13.82 -15.19
C SER A 544 -15.64 -12.36 -15.63
N ALA A 545 -15.10 -11.99 -16.79
CA ALA A 545 -15.22 -10.66 -17.36
C ALA A 545 -16.59 -10.39 -18.00
N GLU A 546 -17.36 -11.43 -18.34
CA GLU A 546 -18.75 -11.26 -18.81
C GLU A 546 -19.74 -11.09 -17.67
N ASP A 547 -19.43 -11.62 -16.49
CA ASP A 547 -20.25 -11.54 -15.28
C ASP A 547 -20.01 -10.25 -14.46
N SER A 548 -18.92 -9.53 -14.74
CA SER A 548 -18.52 -8.27 -14.08
C SER A 548 -19.00 -7.06 -14.87
#